data_AF-A0A816WJE8-F1
#
_entry.id   AF-A0A816WJE8-F1
#
_cell.length_a   1.000
_cell.length_b   1.000
_cell.length_c   1.000
_cell.angle_alpha   90.00
_cell.angle_beta   90.00
_cell.angle_gamma   90.00
#
_symmetry.space_group_name_H-M   'P 1'
#
loop_
_entity.id
_entity.type
_entity.pdbx_description
1 polymer ?
#
loop_
_entity_poly.entity_id
_entity_poly.type
_entity_poly.pdbx_seq_one_letter_code
_entity_poly.pdbx_strand_id
1 'polypeptide(L)'
;MAGNDWVNSYLEAILDVGQPLDDARPSLLLRERGRFTPSRYFVEEVITGYDETDLHKSWTKAVATRSTQERNTRLENMCWRIWNLARQKKQHEEKEAQRLAKRRLERERGRREITDDMSEEFSEGEKGDIVSDVSTHGIKSRLARINSAESMEIWANQQKGNKLYLVLISLHGLIRGENMELGRDSDTGGQVKYVVELARALGSMPGVYRVDLLTRQVSSPDVDYSYGEPTEMLTPRDSEDLSDEMGESSGAYIVRIPFGPKDKYIPKELLWPHIAEFVDGAMSHIIQMSNVLGEQVVGGGSGKPIWPSAIHGHYADAGDAAALLSGALNVPMILTGHSLGRDKLEQLLKQGRLSKEEINSTYKIMRRIEGEELSLDVSEMVITSTRQEIDEQWRLYDGFDPILERKLRARIKRNVSCYGRFMPRMVKIPPGMEFNHIVPHDGDMEDADGNEEHPTSRDPPIWAEIMRFFSNSRKPMILALARPDPKKNITTLVKAFGECRPLRELANLALIMGNRDGIDEMSSTSSSVLLSVLKLVDKYDLYGQVAYPKHHKQSDVPDIYRLAAKSKGVFINPAFIEPFGLTLIEAAAYGLPMVATKMAVL
;
A
#
# COMPACT_ATOMS: atom_id res chain seq x y z
N MET A 1 -26.09 -37.89 -8.68
CA MET A 1 -26.79 -37.55 -7.43
C MET A 1 -27.08 -36.05 -7.47
N ALA A 2 -28.27 -35.65 -7.94
CA ALA A 2 -28.71 -34.26 -7.95
C ALA A 2 -29.39 -33.96 -6.61
N GLY A 3 -28.62 -33.41 -5.66
CA GLY A 3 -29.09 -33.15 -4.32
C GLY A 3 -28.60 -31.78 -3.85
N ASN A 4 -29.56 -30.87 -3.63
CA ASN A 4 -29.44 -29.57 -2.95
C ASN A 4 -29.11 -28.31 -3.78
N ASP A 5 -29.06 -28.34 -5.12
CA ASP A 5 -28.86 -27.12 -5.93
C ASP A 5 -29.93 -26.05 -5.69
N TRP A 6 -31.17 -26.47 -5.43
CA TRP A 6 -32.25 -25.54 -5.09
C TRP A 6 -32.02 -24.89 -3.72
N VAL A 7 -31.42 -25.59 -2.74
CA VAL A 7 -31.12 -25.05 -1.40
C VAL A 7 -30.04 -23.96 -1.48
N ASN A 8 -29.00 -24.20 -2.27
CA ASN A 8 -27.95 -23.20 -2.53
C ASN A 8 -28.52 -21.96 -3.20
N SER A 9 -29.45 -22.13 -4.16
CA SER A 9 -30.15 -21.01 -4.79
C SER A 9 -30.99 -20.17 -3.81
N TYR A 10 -31.59 -20.77 -2.78
CA TYR A 10 -32.29 -20.01 -1.72
C TYR A 10 -31.33 -19.37 -0.72
N LEU A 11 -30.22 -20.03 -0.38
CA LEU A 11 -29.18 -19.48 0.52
C LEU A 11 -28.46 -18.29 -0.11
N GLU A 12 -28.09 -18.36 -1.39
CA GLU A 12 -27.52 -17.23 -2.14
C GLU A 12 -28.50 -16.05 -2.18
N ALA A 13 -29.78 -16.30 -2.43
CA ALA A 13 -30.80 -15.25 -2.42
C ALA A 13 -31.00 -14.62 -1.02
N ILE A 14 -30.85 -15.39 0.06
CA ILE A 14 -30.92 -14.87 1.45
C ILE A 14 -29.73 -13.96 1.77
N LEU A 15 -28.53 -14.30 1.28
CA LEU A 15 -27.31 -13.53 1.50
C LEU A 15 -27.29 -12.21 0.70
N ASP A 16 -27.91 -12.18 -0.48
CA ASP A 16 -27.91 -11.03 -1.40
C ASP A 16 -28.85 -9.88 -0.94
N VAL A 17 -29.88 -10.18 -0.15
CA VAL A 17 -30.88 -9.19 0.35
C VAL A 17 -30.35 -8.32 1.52
N GLY A 18 -29.14 -8.58 2.03
CA GLY A 18 -28.51 -7.82 3.11
C GLY A 18 -27.94 -6.45 2.71
N GLN A 19 -28.10 -6.01 1.46
CA GLN A 19 -27.69 -4.67 1.02
C GLN A 19 -28.85 -3.68 1.17
N PRO A 20 -28.66 -2.52 1.84
CA PRO A 20 -29.71 -1.52 1.95
C PRO A 20 -29.92 -0.86 0.59
N LEU A 21 -31.08 -1.10 -0.03
CA LEU A 21 -31.58 -0.31 -1.14
C LEU A 21 -32.34 0.88 -0.57
N ASP A 22 -32.01 2.07 -1.08
CA ASP A 22 -32.69 3.34 -0.79
C ASP A 22 -34.22 3.20 -0.83
N ASP A 23 -34.89 3.95 0.06
CA ASP A 23 -36.33 4.07 0.20
C ASP A 23 -37.05 4.34 -1.13
N ALA A 24 -37.46 3.28 -1.82
CA ALA A 24 -38.49 3.31 -2.84
C ALA A 24 -39.17 1.93 -2.89
N ARG A 25 -40.40 1.84 -2.37
CA ARG A 25 -41.28 0.67 -2.58
C ARG A 25 -41.43 0.41 -4.09
N PRO A 26 -41.03 -0.75 -4.63
CA PRO A 26 -41.31 -1.07 -6.02
C PRO A 26 -42.63 -1.83 -6.09
N SER A 27 -43.70 -1.12 -6.42
CA SER A 27 -44.92 -1.73 -6.97
C SER A 27 -44.64 -2.29 -8.37
N LEU A 28 -44.85 -3.61 -8.54
CA LEU A 28 -45.35 -4.27 -9.76
C LEU A 28 -44.67 -3.98 -11.13
N LEU A 29 -43.40 -3.58 -11.20
CA LEU A 29 -42.69 -3.39 -12.48
C LEU A 29 -41.38 -4.19 -12.61
N LEU A 30 -41.33 -5.38 -12.02
CA LEU A 30 -40.21 -6.33 -12.16
C LEU A 30 -40.25 -7.14 -13.49
N ARG A 31 -40.75 -6.53 -14.57
CA ARG A 31 -40.82 -7.17 -15.90
C ARG A 31 -39.79 -6.64 -16.90
N GLU A 32 -39.06 -5.57 -16.58
CA GLU A 32 -38.05 -5.02 -17.49
C GLU A 32 -36.69 -4.90 -16.78
N ARG A 33 -35.74 -5.70 -17.27
CA ARG A 33 -34.29 -5.74 -16.95
C ARG A 33 -33.87 -6.53 -15.70
N GLY A 34 -33.86 -7.86 -15.84
CA GLY A 34 -33.11 -8.78 -14.97
C GLY A 34 -33.69 -10.19 -15.01
N ARG A 35 -32.86 -11.23 -15.03
CA ARG A 35 -33.33 -12.62 -15.05
C ARG A 35 -34.18 -12.90 -13.79
N PHE A 36 -35.48 -13.07 -13.96
CA PHE A 36 -36.38 -13.48 -12.88
C PHE A 36 -35.89 -14.80 -12.29
N THR A 37 -35.48 -14.79 -11.03
CA THR A 37 -35.13 -15.99 -10.26
C THR A 37 -36.25 -16.24 -9.26
N PRO A 38 -37.05 -17.32 -9.40
CA PRO A 38 -38.15 -17.62 -8.49
C PRO A 38 -37.71 -17.67 -7.03
N SER A 39 -36.47 -18.11 -6.78
CA SER A 39 -35.87 -18.18 -5.44
C SER A 39 -35.67 -16.79 -4.82
N ARG A 40 -35.24 -15.80 -5.61
CA ARG A 40 -35.03 -14.42 -5.14
C ARG A 40 -36.35 -13.73 -4.83
N TYR A 41 -37.33 -13.85 -5.74
CA TYR A 41 -38.69 -13.36 -5.51
C TYR A 41 -39.31 -13.96 -4.24
N PHE A 42 -39.14 -15.27 -4.04
CA PHE A 42 -39.67 -15.95 -2.86
C PHE A 42 -39.00 -15.49 -1.56
N VAL A 43 -37.68 -15.27 -1.56
CA VAL A 43 -36.97 -14.75 -0.38
C VAL A 43 -37.38 -13.31 -0.08
N GLU A 44 -37.42 -12.43 -1.09
CA GLU A 44 -37.81 -11.02 -0.95
C GLU A 44 -39.28 -10.88 -0.48
N GLU A 45 -40.22 -11.53 -1.15
CA GLU A 45 -41.66 -11.36 -0.85
C GLU A 45 -42.14 -12.18 0.36
N VAL A 46 -41.60 -13.40 0.57
CA VAL A 46 -42.14 -14.32 1.59
C VAL A 46 -41.30 -14.36 2.86
N ILE A 47 -39.97 -14.36 2.76
CA ILE A 47 -39.08 -14.44 3.93
C ILE A 47 -38.86 -13.06 4.56
N THR A 48 -38.71 -12.00 3.76
CA THR A 48 -38.54 -10.63 4.27
C THR A 48 -39.84 -9.84 4.40
N GLY A 49 -40.89 -10.21 3.66
CA GLY A 49 -42.19 -9.54 3.72
C GLY A 49 -43.08 -9.92 4.92
N TYR A 50 -42.82 -11.04 5.61
CA TYR A 50 -43.66 -11.56 6.70
C TYR A 50 -42.87 -11.76 7.99
N ASP A 51 -43.51 -11.46 9.13
CA ASP A 51 -42.91 -11.66 10.45
C ASP A 51 -42.73 -13.15 10.79
N GLU A 52 -41.67 -13.46 11.55
CA GLU A 52 -41.34 -14.81 12.00
C GLU A 52 -42.53 -15.48 12.71
N THR A 53 -43.30 -14.71 13.48
CA THR A 53 -44.45 -15.22 14.24
C THR A 53 -45.60 -15.67 13.32
N ASP A 54 -45.79 -15.01 12.18
CA ASP A 54 -46.84 -15.35 11.24
C ASP A 54 -46.47 -16.57 10.38
N LEU A 55 -45.18 -16.71 10.04
CA LEU A 55 -44.64 -17.91 9.43
C LEU A 55 -44.75 -19.12 10.37
N HIS A 56 -44.48 -18.93 11.66
CA HIS A 56 -44.66 -19.97 12.68
C HIS A 56 -46.13 -20.42 12.79
N LYS A 57 -47.07 -19.48 12.90
CA LYS A 57 -48.52 -19.78 12.95
C LYS A 57 -48.98 -20.55 11.71
N SER A 58 -48.43 -20.22 10.54
CA SER A 58 -48.74 -20.90 9.28
C SER A 58 -48.28 -22.36 9.29
N TRP A 59 -47.08 -22.63 9.81
CA TRP A 59 -46.61 -24.00 10.04
C TRP A 59 -47.47 -24.74 11.08
N THR A 60 -47.79 -24.12 12.21
CA THR A 60 -48.64 -24.74 13.25
C THR A 60 -50.02 -25.10 12.70
N LYS A 61 -50.62 -24.23 11.86
CA LYS A 61 -51.88 -24.52 11.18
C LYS A 61 -51.78 -25.69 10.21
N ALA A 62 -50.70 -25.77 9.42
CA ALA A 62 -50.47 -26.88 8.52
C ALA A 62 -50.39 -28.22 9.27
N VAL A 63 -49.72 -28.24 10.43
CA VAL A 63 -49.57 -29.43 11.30
C VAL A 63 -50.85 -29.81 12.04
N ALA A 64 -51.70 -28.82 12.39
CA ALA A 64 -52.91 -29.05 13.18
C ALA A 64 -54.10 -29.64 12.39
N THR A 65 -53.94 -29.91 11.10
CA THR A 65 -55.00 -30.45 10.24
C THR A 65 -55.32 -31.90 10.63
N ARG A 66 -56.52 -32.14 11.16
CA ARG A 66 -56.91 -33.41 11.82
C ARG A 66 -57.39 -34.54 10.87
N SER A 67 -57.65 -34.26 9.59
CA SER A 67 -58.11 -35.27 8.62
C SER A 67 -56.93 -35.97 7.94
N THR A 68 -56.85 -37.30 8.05
CA THR A 68 -55.80 -38.11 7.42
C THR A 68 -55.84 -38.09 5.88
N GLN A 69 -56.97 -37.71 5.28
CA GLN A 69 -57.11 -37.56 3.82
C GLN A 69 -56.63 -36.19 3.29
N GLU A 70 -56.61 -35.15 4.11
CA GLU A 70 -56.20 -33.78 3.72
C GLU A 70 -54.78 -33.42 4.15
N ARG A 71 -54.10 -34.34 4.86
CA ARG A 71 -52.79 -34.10 5.41
C ARG A 71 -51.71 -34.12 4.31
N ASN A 72 -51.25 -32.93 3.93
CA ASN A 72 -50.21 -32.76 2.91
C ASN A 72 -48.83 -32.62 3.56
N THR A 73 -48.09 -33.73 3.65
CA THR A 73 -46.73 -33.79 4.20
C THR A 73 -45.74 -32.85 3.51
N ARG A 74 -45.98 -32.52 2.23
CA ARG A 74 -45.14 -31.57 1.49
C ARG A 74 -45.38 -30.15 1.95
N LEU A 75 -46.63 -29.79 2.26
CA LEU A 75 -47.00 -28.48 2.79
C LEU A 75 -46.45 -28.27 4.21
N GLU A 76 -46.58 -29.27 5.09
CA GLU A 76 -46.01 -29.24 6.44
C GLU A 76 -44.49 -29.00 6.41
N ASN A 77 -43.77 -29.76 5.58
CA ASN A 77 -42.31 -29.63 5.42
C ASN A 77 -41.90 -28.29 4.81
N MET A 78 -42.71 -27.76 3.89
CA MET A 78 -42.45 -26.47 3.25
C MET A 78 -42.64 -25.32 4.25
N CYS A 79 -43.76 -25.29 4.99
CA CYS A 79 -44.01 -24.27 6.01
C CYS A 79 -42.94 -24.29 7.11
N TRP A 80 -42.50 -25.49 7.54
CA TRP A 80 -41.41 -25.62 8.51
C TRP A 80 -40.09 -25.05 7.99
N ARG A 81 -39.71 -25.38 6.74
CA ARG A 81 -38.46 -24.90 6.13
C ARG A 81 -38.43 -23.38 5.98
N ILE A 82 -39.55 -22.78 5.57
CA ILE A 82 -39.66 -21.32 5.42
C ILE A 82 -39.48 -20.63 6.79
N TRP A 83 -40.21 -21.11 7.81
CA TRP A 83 -40.08 -20.57 9.16
C TRP A 83 -38.66 -20.76 9.72
N ASN A 84 -38.05 -21.94 9.55
CA ASN A 84 -36.70 -22.22 10.04
C ASN A 84 -35.63 -21.34 9.36
N LEU A 85 -35.75 -21.09 8.06
CA LEU A 85 -34.85 -20.19 7.34
C LEU A 85 -34.99 -18.74 7.80
N ALA A 86 -36.23 -18.24 7.95
CA ALA A 86 -36.49 -16.90 8.47
C ALA A 86 -35.90 -16.70 9.89
N ARG A 87 -36.08 -17.71 10.76
CA ARG A 87 -35.51 -17.71 12.12
C ARG A 87 -33.99 -17.72 12.13
N GLN A 88 -33.34 -18.52 11.27
CA GLN A 88 -31.88 -18.56 11.17
C GLN A 88 -31.29 -17.22 10.68
N LYS A 89 -31.96 -16.56 9.72
CA LYS A 89 -31.58 -15.23 9.24
C LYS A 89 -31.60 -14.20 10.36
N LYS A 90 -32.71 -14.11 11.10
CA LYS A 90 -32.86 -13.19 12.23
C LYS A 90 -31.81 -13.42 13.33
N GLN A 91 -31.49 -14.69 13.63
CA GLN A 91 -30.41 -15.02 14.58
C GLN A 91 -29.02 -14.58 14.07
N HIS A 92 -28.78 -14.59 12.77
CA HIS A 92 -27.53 -14.11 12.18
C HIS A 92 -27.44 -12.58 12.24
N GLU A 93 -28.53 -11.89 11.90
CA GLU A 93 -28.63 -10.42 12.00
C GLU A 93 -28.45 -9.93 13.43
N GLU A 94 -29.06 -10.59 14.42
CA GLU A 94 -28.86 -10.28 15.84
C GLU A 94 -27.40 -10.48 16.29
N LYS A 95 -26.74 -11.57 15.85
CA LYS A 95 -25.32 -11.81 16.15
C LYS A 95 -24.40 -10.78 15.51
N GLU A 96 -24.68 -10.36 14.28
CA GLU A 96 -23.91 -9.31 13.60
C GLU A 96 -24.13 -7.94 14.26
N ALA A 97 -25.38 -7.59 14.61
CA ALA A 97 -25.70 -6.38 15.35
C ALA A 97 -25.00 -6.34 16.71
N GLN A 98 -24.98 -7.45 17.46
CA GLN A 98 -24.25 -7.57 18.71
C GLN A 98 -22.72 -7.41 18.52
N ARG A 99 -22.15 -7.99 17.45
CA ARG A 99 -20.73 -7.85 17.12
C ARG A 99 -20.37 -6.41 16.75
N LEU A 100 -21.21 -5.72 15.99
CA LEU A 100 -21.07 -4.30 15.63
C LEU A 100 -21.21 -3.40 16.86
N ALA A 101 -22.20 -3.66 17.73
CA ALA A 101 -22.40 -2.93 18.98
C ALA A 101 -21.21 -3.10 19.92
N LYS A 102 -20.68 -4.33 20.07
CA LYS A 102 -19.48 -4.60 20.86
C LYS A 102 -18.26 -3.84 20.33
N ARG A 103 -18.04 -3.86 19.00
CA ARG A 103 -16.97 -3.07 18.35
C ARG A 103 -17.13 -1.55 18.56
N ARG A 104 -18.37 -1.04 18.56
CA ARG A 104 -18.64 0.38 18.82
C ARG A 104 -18.35 0.74 20.28
N LEU A 105 -18.78 -0.10 21.21
CA LEU A 105 -18.52 0.06 22.64
C LEU A 105 -17.00 0.00 22.94
N GLU A 106 -16.26 -0.91 22.31
CA GLU A 106 -14.80 -1.00 22.43
C GLU A 106 -14.10 0.25 21.86
N ARG A 107 -14.60 0.82 20.75
CA ARG A 107 -14.10 2.10 20.21
C ARG A 107 -14.37 3.29 21.14
N GLU A 108 -15.57 3.38 21.68
CA GLU A 108 -15.93 4.47 22.61
C GLU A 108 -15.21 4.34 23.94
N ARG A 109 -15.04 3.12 24.46
CA ARG A 109 -14.24 2.84 25.65
C ARG A 109 -12.76 3.18 25.43
N GLY A 110 -12.18 2.76 24.30
CA GLY A 110 -10.80 3.15 23.96
C GLY A 110 -10.64 4.66 23.82
N ARG A 111 -11.64 5.38 23.29
CA ARG A 111 -11.62 6.85 23.22
C ARG A 111 -11.72 7.51 24.59
N ARG A 112 -12.55 6.98 25.50
CA ARG A 112 -12.64 7.46 26.89
C ARG A 112 -11.36 7.18 27.67
N GLU A 113 -10.80 5.98 27.56
CA GLU A 113 -9.52 5.61 28.18
C GLU A 113 -8.37 6.48 27.65
N ILE A 114 -8.34 6.84 26.35
CA ILE A 114 -7.39 7.83 25.81
C ILE A 114 -7.61 9.23 26.41
N THR A 115 -8.86 9.62 26.65
CA THR A 115 -9.18 10.94 27.20
C THR A 115 -8.82 11.02 28.70
N ASP A 116 -9.03 9.92 29.42
CA ASP A 116 -8.66 9.78 30.84
C ASP A 116 -7.14 9.68 31.02
N ASP A 117 -6.41 8.89 30.21
CA ASP A 117 -4.93 8.81 30.23
C ASP A 117 -4.27 10.16 29.89
N MET A 118 -4.83 10.91 28.93
CA MET A 118 -4.36 12.27 28.60
C MET A 118 -4.63 13.25 29.73
N SER A 119 -5.66 13.02 30.56
CA SER A 119 -5.94 13.87 31.73
C SER A 119 -5.01 13.55 32.92
N GLU A 120 -4.54 12.30 33.04
CA GLU A 120 -3.52 11.91 34.04
C GLU A 120 -2.12 12.41 33.65
N GLU A 121 -1.76 12.44 32.36
CA GLU A 121 -0.46 12.96 31.88
C GLU A 121 -0.27 14.47 32.15
N PHE A 122 -1.35 15.25 32.32
CA PHE A 122 -1.28 16.67 32.70
C PHE A 122 -1.45 16.93 34.20
N SER A 123 -1.85 15.93 35.01
CA SER A 123 -2.13 16.10 36.44
C SER A 123 -1.03 15.60 37.38
N GLU A 124 -0.11 14.73 36.94
CA GLU A 124 0.96 14.19 37.80
C GLU A 124 2.25 15.03 37.83
N GLY A 125 2.14 16.32 37.53
CA GLY A 125 3.26 17.26 37.44
C GLY A 125 3.35 18.28 38.57
N GLU A 126 2.76 18.08 39.75
CA GLU A 126 2.94 19.02 40.88
C GLU A 126 2.51 18.39 42.22
N LYS A 127 3.46 17.79 42.96
CA LYS A 127 3.61 17.87 44.44
C LYS A 127 4.62 16.86 45.02
N GLY A 128 5.57 17.41 45.79
CA GLY A 128 6.39 16.73 46.82
C GLY A 128 7.70 16.12 46.29
N ASP A 129 8.86 16.24 46.93
CA ASP A 129 9.28 16.98 48.12
C ASP A 129 10.81 17.20 48.02
N ILE A 130 11.28 18.26 48.67
CA ILE A 130 12.67 18.71 48.73
C ILE A 130 13.48 17.76 49.61
N VAL A 131 14.48 17.06 49.03
CA VAL A 131 15.70 16.67 49.75
C VAL A 131 16.91 16.82 48.82
N SER A 132 17.86 17.61 49.28
CA SER A 132 19.17 17.89 48.68
C SER A 132 20.07 16.66 48.66
N ASP A 133 20.67 16.37 47.50
CA ASP A 133 22.11 16.04 47.49
C ASP A 133 22.74 16.30 46.11
N VAL A 134 23.95 16.86 46.17
CA VAL A 134 24.73 17.41 45.06
C VAL A 134 25.63 16.32 44.48
N SER A 135 25.50 16.01 43.18
CA SER A 135 26.61 15.47 42.36
C SER A 135 26.29 15.45 40.85
N THR A 136 26.90 16.40 40.14
CA THR A 136 27.41 16.35 38.75
C THR A 136 26.70 15.46 37.70
N HIS A 137 25.84 16.06 36.85
CA HIS A 137 25.95 16.01 35.37
C HIS A 137 24.73 16.68 34.68
N GLY A 138 25.03 17.59 33.75
CA GLY A 138 24.28 17.74 32.49
C GLY A 138 22.92 18.44 32.52
N ILE A 139 22.93 19.73 32.17
CA ILE A 139 21.77 20.60 31.92
C ILE A 139 20.79 19.93 30.93
N LYS A 140 19.65 19.45 31.41
CA LYS A 140 18.46 19.18 30.59
C LYS A 140 17.66 20.49 30.46
N SER A 141 18.07 21.34 29.53
CA SER A 141 17.22 22.45 29.08
C SER A 141 16.25 21.92 28.03
N ARG A 142 14.96 22.27 28.18
CA ARG A 142 13.87 22.04 27.21
C ARG A 142 14.35 22.32 25.78
N LEU A 143 14.42 21.28 24.95
CA LEU A 143 14.83 21.39 23.56
C LEU A 143 13.81 22.23 22.77
N ALA A 144 14.25 23.41 22.35
CA ALA A 144 13.65 24.17 21.25
C ALA A 144 13.72 23.33 19.96
N ARG A 145 12.80 23.56 19.01
CA ARG A 145 12.71 22.84 17.73
C ARG A 145 14.07 22.85 17.00
N ILE A 146 14.77 21.73 17.06
CA ILE A 146 16.02 21.50 16.33
C ILE A 146 15.70 21.41 14.84
N ASN A 147 16.45 22.11 13.98
CA ASN A 147 16.34 21.96 12.53
C ASN A 147 16.86 20.56 12.11
N SER A 148 16.36 19.97 11.01
CA SER A 148 16.78 18.64 10.56
C SER A 148 18.28 18.58 10.24
N ALA A 149 18.84 19.67 9.70
CA ALA A 149 20.27 19.80 9.41
C ALA A 149 21.14 19.75 10.68
N GLU A 150 20.78 20.47 11.74
CA GLU A 150 21.49 20.45 13.03
C GLU A 150 21.38 19.07 13.70
N SER A 151 20.23 18.41 13.58
CA SER A 151 20.04 17.04 14.08
C SER A 151 20.95 16.05 13.34
N MET A 152 21.09 16.21 12.02
CA MET A 152 21.97 15.40 11.18
C MET A 152 23.44 15.64 11.50
N GLU A 153 23.84 16.87 11.80
CA GLU A 153 25.22 17.19 12.20
C GLU A 153 25.56 16.62 13.58
N ILE A 154 24.65 16.73 14.55
CA ILE A 154 24.79 16.10 15.88
C ILE A 154 24.87 14.57 15.72
N TRP A 155 24.02 13.98 14.89
CA TRP A 155 24.06 12.56 14.58
C TRP A 155 25.38 12.15 13.92
N ALA A 156 25.83 12.87 12.88
CA ALA A 156 27.09 12.61 12.19
C ALA A 156 28.28 12.65 13.15
N ASN A 157 28.30 13.62 14.08
CA ASN A 157 29.32 13.72 15.10
C ASN A 157 29.24 12.59 16.15
N GLN A 158 28.04 12.12 16.50
CA GLN A 158 27.86 10.95 17.38
C GLN A 158 28.26 9.63 16.70
N GLN A 159 28.01 9.51 15.40
CA GLN A 159 28.31 8.30 14.61
C GLN A 159 29.72 8.32 14.02
N LYS A 160 30.53 9.34 14.31
CA LYS A 160 31.88 9.49 13.79
C LYS A 160 32.74 8.31 14.25
N GLY A 161 33.06 7.41 13.31
CA GLY A 161 33.81 6.16 13.56
C GLY A 161 32.97 4.87 13.51
N ASN A 162 31.64 4.96 13.53
CA ASN A 162 30.78 3.82 13.25
C ASN A 162 30.78 3.53 11.75
N LYS A 163 30.93 2.25 11.39
CA LYS A 163 30.93 1.77 10.00
C LYS A 163 29.83 0.72 9.85
N LEU A 164 28.59 1.19 9.80
CA LEU A 164 27.43 0.31 9.78
C LEU A 164 27.31 -0.40 8.42
N TYR A 165 26.94 -1.67 8.48
CA TYR A 165 26.56 -2.48 7.33
C TYR A 165 25.06 -2.74 7.40
N LEU A 166 24.30 -2.32 6.39
CA LEU A 166 22.85 -2.50 6.32
C LEU A 166 22.48 -3.42 5.16
N VAL A 167 21.52 -4.30 5.38
CA VAL A 167 20.98 -5.19 4.35
C VAL A 167 19.49 -4.88 4.16
N LEU A 168 19.10 -4.54 2.93
CA LEU A 168 17.71 -4.39 2.51
C LEU A 168 17.34 -5.59 1.64
N ILE A 169 16.11 -6.09 1.73
CA ILE A 169 15.64 -7.21 0.91
C ILE A 169 14.36 -6.81 0.18
N SER A 170 14.34 -6.97 -1.14
CA SER A 170 13.15 -6.81 -1.99
C SER A 170 13.21 -7.82 -3.15
N LEU A 171 12.39 -8.87 -3.07
CA LEU A 171 12.54 -10.03 -3.96
C LEU A 171 11.83 -9.91 -5.31
N HIS A 172 10.57 -9.49 -5.29
CA HIS A 172 9.78 -9.37 -6.51
C HIS A 172 9.99 -8.04 -7.25
N GLY A 173 9.51 -8.02 -8.49
CA GLY A 173 9.66 -6.87 -9.39
C GLY A 173 11.02 -6.85 -10.08
N LEU A 174 11.15 -5.92 -11.02
CA LEU A 174 12.39 -5.68 -11.75
C LEU A 174 13.14 -4.51 -11.11
N ILE A 175 14.22 -4.80 -10.37
CA ILE A 175 14.98 -3.81 -9.59
C ILE A 175 16.31 -3.48 -10.30
N ARG A 176 16.47 -2.20 -10.64
CA ARG A 176 17.70 -1.58 -11.17
C ARG A 176 17.81 -0.14 -10.68
N GLY A 177 19.02 0.40 -10.65
CA GLY A 177 19.32 1.71 -10.08
C GLY A 177 18.83 2.87 -10.95
N GLU A 178 18.92 2.72 -12.26
CA GLU A 178 18.55 3.76 -13.24
C GLU A 178 17.59 3.25 -14.31
N ASN A 179 16.80 4.16 -14.89
CA ASN A 179 15.80 3.86 -15.92
C ASN A 179 14.78 2.78 -15.51
N MET A 180 14.33 2.76 -14.26
CA MET A 180 13.42 1.73 -13.74
C MET A 180 12.18 1.57 -14.64
N GLU A 181 11.77 0.32 -14.91
CA GLU A 181 10.58 0.01 -15.72
C GLU A 181 9.28 0.14 -14.91
N LEU A 182 9.13 1.28 -14.22
CA LEU A 182 7.98 1.56 -13.38
C LEU A 182 6.70 1.53 -14.22
N GLY A 183 5.81 0.60 -13.91
CA GLY A 183 4.52 0.49 -14.59
C GLY A 183 4.41 -0.67 -15.55
N ARG A 184 5.50 -1.43 -15.76
CA ARG A 184 5.52 -2.60 -16.62
C ARG A 184 4.47 -3.65 -16.22
N ASP A 185 4.40 -3.99 -14.94
CA ASP A 185 3.50 -5.01 -14.39
C ASP A 185 2.99 -4.63 -12.98
N SER A 186 2.38 -5.58 -12.26
CA SER A 186 1.90 -5.37 -10.89
C SER A 186 2.99 -5.34 -9.82
N ASP A 187 4.22 -5.72 -10.16
CA ASP A 187 5.29 -6.05 -9.23
C ASP A 187 6.38 -4.97 -9.26
N THR A 188 6.57 -4.33 -10.42
CA THR A 188 7.58 -3.30 -10.65
C THR A 188 6.97 -1.92 -10.48
N GLY A 189 7.03 -1.35 -9.28
CA GLY A 189 6.41 -0.04 -9.01
C GLY A 189 6.90 0.80 -7.85
N GLY A 190 5.97 1.43 -7.12
CA GLY A 190 6.31 2.39 -6.07
C GLY A 190 7.26 1.80 -5.02
N GLN A 191 7.08 0.51 -4.69
CA GLN A 191 8.01 -0.24 -3.84
C GLN A 191 9.43 -0.27 -4.44
N VAL A 192 9.60 -0.59 -5.73
CA VAL A 192 10.92 -0.65 -6.38
C VAL A 192 11.62 0.70 -6.31
N LYS A 193 10.90 1.79 -6.64
CA LYS A 193 11.44 3.14 -6.53
C LYS A 193 11.83 3.45 -5.07
N TYR A 194 10.94 3.17 -4.13
CA TYR A 194 11.18 3.39 -2.69
C TYR A 194 12.45 2.69 -2.20
N VAL A 195 12.64 1.39 -2.48
CA VAL A 195 13.77 0.64 -1.91
C VAL A 195 15.11 1.05 -2.52
N VAL A 196 15.12 1.42 -3.81
CA VAL A 196 16.33 1.92 -4.48
C VAL A 196 16.72 3.30 -3.96
N GLU A 197 15.74 4.21 -3.82
CA GLU A 197 15.99 5.55 -3.26
C GLU A 197 16.38 5.47 -1.79
N LEU A 198 15.76 4.58 -1.00
CA LEU A 198 16.13 4.32 0.39
C LEU A 198 17.57 3.80 0.49
N ALA A 199 17.96 2.83 -0.34
CA ALA A 199 19.31 2.30 -0.36
C ALA A 199 20.35 3.39 -0.65
N ARG A 200 20.09 4.24 -1.65
CA ARG A 200 20.96 5.37 -2.02
C ARG A 200 21.07 6.40 -0.90
N ALA A 201 19.94 6.76 -0.28
CA ALA A 201 19.90 7.71 0.83
C ALA A 201 20.66 7.17 2.05
N LEU A 202 20.42 5.92 2.44
CA LEU A 202 21.12 5.25 3.54
C LEU A 202 22.63 5.16 3.27
N GLY A 203 23.03 4.83 2.04
CA GLY A 203 24.44 4.76 1.64
C GLY A 203 25.17 6.10 1.67
N SER A 204 24.44 7.21 1.70
CA SER A 204 24.97 8.58 1.83
C SER A 204 24.91 9.10 3.28
N MET A 205 24.35 8.34 4.22
CA MET A 205 24.22 8.79 5.61
C MET A 205 25.55 8.68 6.39
N PRO A 206 25.90 9.70 7.19
CA PRO A 206 27.03 9.61 8.11
C PRO A 206 26.96 8.39 9.03
N GLY A 207 28.07 7.62 9.08
CA GLY A 207 28.19 6.39 9.88
C GLY A 207 27.73 5.11 9.17
N VAL A 208 27.08 5.21 8.02
CA VAL A 208 26.78 4.04 7.17
C VAL A 208 27.95 3.81 6.23
N TYR A 209 28.55 2.63 6.30
CA TYR A 209 29.65 2.26 5.43
C TYR A 209 29.16 1.54 4.17
N ARG A 210 28.25 0.57 4.32
CA ARG A 210 27.72 -0.23 3.21
C ARG A 210 26.23 -0.48 3.34
N VAL A 211 25.53 -0.41 2.21
CA VAL A 211 24.13 -0.85 2.07
C VAL A 211 24.03 -1.85 0.93
N ASP A 212 23.55 -3.07 1.21
CA ASP A 212 23.25 -4.06 0.18
C ASP A 212 21.73 -4.23 0.03
N LEU A 213 21.19 -3.89 -1.13
CA LEU A 213 19.81 -4.18 -1.54
C LEU A 213 19.79 -5.54 -2.27
N LEU A 214 19.42 -6.58 -1.54
CA LEU A 214 19.32 -7.95 -2.05
C LEU A 214 18.00 -8.13 -2.82
N THR A 215 18.12 -8.66 -4.04
CA THR A 215 16.98 -8.95 -4.91
C THR A 215 17.23 -10.19 -5.76
N ARG A 216 16.29 -10.55 -6.63
CA ARG A 216 16.39 -11.70 -7.53
C ARG A 216 17.24 -11.38 -8.77
N GLN A 217 18.11 -12.30 -9.16
CA GLN A 217 18.77 -12.27 -10.47
C GLN A 217 17.83 -12.83 -11.55
N VAL A 218 17.63 -12.07 -12.63
CA VAL A 218 16.72 -12.43 -13.73
C VAL A 218 17.47 -12.33 -15.06
N SER A 219 17.76 -13.46 -15.71
CA SER A 219 18.43 -13.52 -17.02
C SER A 219 17.47 -13.98 -18.12
N SER A 220 16.23 -13.52 -18.05
CA SER A 220 15.20 -13.85 -19.04
C SER A 220 15.39 -13.00 -20.30
N PRO A 221 15.21 -13.56 -21.52
CA PRO A 221 15.29 -12.78 -22.76
C PRO A 221 14.18 -11.72 -22.88
N ASP A 222 13.12 -11.82 -22.07
CA ASP A 222 11.96 -10.92 -22.11
C ASP A 222 12.17 -9.61 -21.32
N VAL A 223 13.29 -9.50 -20.59
CA VAL A 223 13.65 -8.34 -19.78
C VAL A 223 15.04 -7.83 -20.15
N ASP A 224 15.37 -6.63 -19.71
CA ASP A 224 16.68 -6.03 -19.95
C ASP A 224 17.82 -6.88 -19.36
N TYR A 225 18.93 -7.03 -20.08
CA TYR A 225 20.06 -7.86 -19.66
C TYR A 225 20.67 -7.42 -18.31
N SER A 226 20.52 -6.14 -17.95
CA SER A 226 21.02 -5.57 -16.70
C SER A 226 20.42 -6.24 -15.44
N TYR A 227 19.22 -6.83 -15.50
CA TYR A 227 18.67 -7.60 -14.37
C TYR A 227 19.41 -8.94 -14.14
N GLY A 228 20.21 -9.36 -15.11
CA GLY A 228 21.10 -10.51 -15.01
C GLY A 228 22.45 -10.18 -14.37
N GLU A 229 22.82 -8.91 -14.25
CA GLU A 229 24.11 -8.52 -13.66
C GLU A 229 24.10 -8.75 -12.14
N PRO A 230 25.04 -9.53 -11.58
CA PRO A 230 25.03 -9.89 -10.16
C PRO A 230 25.08 -8.70 -9.19
N THR A 231 25.68 -7.59 -9.61
CA THR A 231 25.88 -6.42 -8.76
C THR A 231 25.78 -5.15 -9.58
N GLU A 232 25.16 -4.12 -9.01
CA GLU A 232 25.08 -2.78 -9.57
C GLU A 232 25.32 -1.77 -8.45
N MET A 233 26.25 -0.84 -8.63
CA MET A 233 26.50 0.22 -7.66
C MET A 233 25.46 1.35 -7.84
N LEU A 234 24.87 1.79 -6.73
CA LEU A 234 23.97 2.93 -6.70
C LEU A 234 24.77 4.19 -6.43
N THR A 235 25.21 4.86 -7.49
CA THR A 235 25.97 6.10 -7.38
C THR A 235 25.17 7.16 -6.60
N PRO A 236 25.77 7.83 -5.59
CA PRO A 236 25.19 9.01 -4.98
C PRO A 236 24.97 10.10 -6.03
N ARG A 237 23.90 10.89 -5.92
CA ARG A 237 23.60 11.92 -6.94
C ARG A 237 24.43 13.20 -6.79
N ASP A 238 25.00 13.45 -5.61
CA ASP A 238 25.77 14.66 -5.28
C ASP A 238 27.26 14.32 -5.08
N SER A 239 27.89 13.69 -6.08
CA SER A 239 29.21 13.06 -5.97
C SER A 239 30.42 13.97 -6.17
N GLU A 240 30.31 15.29 -5.99
CA GLU A 240 31.46 16.19 -6.23
C GLU A 240 32.49 16.22 -5.07
N ASP A 241 32.15 15.77 -3.85
CA ASP A 241 33.01 16.02 -2.67
C ASP A 241 33.36 14.82 -1.76
N LEU A 242 33.10 13.56 -2.16
CA LEU A 242 33.27 12.38 -1.25
C LEU A 242 34.40 11.40 -1.63
N SER A 243 35.36 11.78 -2.48
CA SER A 243 36.29 10.82 -3.10
C SER A 243 37.46 10.34 -2.23
N ASP A 244 37.81 11.00 -1.13
CA ASP A 244 39.14 10.81 -0.53
C ASP A 244 39.17 9.95 0.76
N GLU A 245 38.02 9.62 1.37
CA GLU A 245 37.97 8.83 2.63
C GLU A 245 37.16 7.52 2.56
N MET A 246 36.53 7.20 1.43
CA MET A 246 35.63 6.06 1.28
C MET A 246 36.36 4.81 0.73
N GLY A 247 36.33 3.70 1.48
CA GLY A 247 36.95 2.43 1.08
C GLY A 247 36.24 1.76 -0.11
N GLU A 248 36.92 0.83 -0.79
CA GLU A 248 36.49 0.24 -2.07
C GLU A 248 35.10 -0.43 -2.06
N SER A 249 34.64 -0.89 -0.90
CA SER A 249 33.33 -1.56 -0.75
C SER A 249 32.27 -0.71 -0.06
N SER A 250 32.50 0.59 0.07
CA SER A 250 31.56 1.54 0.66
C SER A 250 30.48 2.02 -0.31
N GLY A 251 29.37 2.52 0.25
CA GLY A 251 28.21 3.00 -0.52
C GLY A 251 27.09 1.97 -0.63
N ALA A 252 26.19 2.17 -1.58
CA ALA A 252 25.00 1.35 -1.77
C ALA A 252 25.09 0.51 -3.04
N TYR A 253 24.67 -0.76 -2.95
CA TYR A 253 24.70 -1.72 -4.05
C TYR A 253 23.37 -2.46 -4.18
N ILE A 254 22.92 -2.70 -5.40
CA ILE A 254 21.95 -3.75 -5.69
C ILE A 254 22.75 -5.05 -5.86
N VAL A 255 22.39 -6.08 -5.11
CA VAL A 255 23.00 -7.41 -5.19
C VAL A 255 21.93 -8.41 -5.60
N ARG A 256 22.12 -9.07 -6.74
CA ARG A 256 21.15 -9.98 -7.33
C ARG A 256 21.52 -11.42 -7.03
N ILE A 257 20.76 -12.05 -6.14
CA ILE A 257 20.92 -13.45 -5.75
C ILE A 257 20.16 -14.34 -6.75
N PRO A 258 20.82 -15.34 -7.35
CA PRO A 258 20.13 -16.31 -8.19
C PRO A 258 19.25 -17.23 -7.35
N PHE A 259 17.96 -17.30 -7.68
CA PHE A 259 17.05 -18.30 -7.13
C PHE A 259 15.84 -18.52 -8.05
N GLY A 260 15.31 -19.74 -8.03
CA GLY A 260 14.30 -20.20 -8.98
C GLY A 260 14.79 -20.18 -10.44
N PRO A 261 13.88 -20.42 -11.41
CA PRO A 261 14.21 -20.42 -12.85
C PRO A 261 14.89 -19.13 -13.36
N LYS A 262 16.20 -19.19 -13.61
CA LYS A 262 17.03 -18.03 -14.00
C LYS A 262 16.61 -17.39 -15.34
N ASP A 263 16.13 -18.20 -16.27
CA ASP A 263 15.73 -17.82 -17.63
C ASP A 263 14.32 -17.20 -17.70
N LYS A 264 13.64 -17.03 -16.56
CA LYS A 264 12.25 -16.57 -16.50
C LYS A 264 12.02 -15.52 -15.44
N TYR A 265 11.18 -14.54 -15.78
CA TYR A 265 10.57 -13.67 -14.79
C TYR A 265 9.46 -14.42 -14.04
N ILE A 266 9.42 -14.27 -12.71
CA ILE A 266 8.47 -14.96 -11.83
C ILE A 266 7.67 -13.90 -11.08
N PRO A 267 6.33 -13.85 -11.26
CA PRO A 267 5.48 -12.96 -10.48
C PRO A 267 5.55 -13.27 -8.98
N LYS A 268 5.39 -12.25 -8.12
CA LYS A 268 5.46 -12.38 -6.65
C LYS A 268 4.59 -13.50 -6.07
N GLU A 269 3.42 -13.75 -6.66
CA GLU A 269 2.52 -14.83 -6.24
C GLU A 269 3.14 -16.23 -6.37
N LEU A 270 4.19 -16.40 -7.17
CA LEU A 270 4.85 -17.68 -7.46
C LEU A 270 6.26 -17.79 -6.86
N LEU A 271 6.74 -16.78 -6.13
CA LEU A 271 8.08 -16.80 -5.53
C LEU A 271 8.19 -17.68 -4.27
N TRP A 272 7.08 -17.92 -3.56
CA TRP A 272 7.06 -18.61 -2.26
C TRP A 272 7.87 -19.92 -2.19
N PRO A 273 7.82 -20.82 -3.19
CA PRO A 273 8.59 -22.07 -3.15
C PRO A 273 10.11 -21.87 -3.21
N HIS A 274 10.57 -20.70 -3.64
CA HIS A 274 11.99 -20.40 -3.87
C HIS A 274 12.60 -19.50 -2.79
N ILE A 275 11.84 -19.11 -1.76
CA ILE A 275 12.34 -18.23 -0.69
C ILE A 275 13.50 -18.88 0.06
N ALA A 276 13.44 -20.19 0.35
CA ALA A 276 14.53 -20.90 1.03
C ALA A 276 15.84 -20.87 0.22
N GLU A 277 15.76 -21.05 -1.11
CA GLU A 277 16.90 -20.95 -2.02
C GLU A 277 17.51 -19.53 -2.01
N PHE A 278 16.66 -18.50 -2.00
CA PHE A 278 17.13 -17.13 -1.82
C PHE A 278 17.85 -16.94 -0.47
N VAL A 279 17.30 -17.46 0.63
CA VAL A 279 17.88 -17.35 1.97
C VAL A 279 19.28 -17.97 2.01
N ASP A 280 19.50 -19.13 1.41
CA ASP A 280 20.82 -19.78 1.35
C ASP A 280 21.85 -18.92 0.57
N GLY A 281 21.44 -18.37 -0.57
CA GLY A 281 22.28 -17.48 -1.37
C GLY A 281 22.59 -16.15 -0.69
N ALA A 282 21.57 -15.53 -0.08
CA ALA A 282 21.69 -14.29 0.68
C ALA A 282 22.58 -14.47 1.92
N MET A 283 22.42 -15.59 2.65
CA MET A 283 23.27 -15.94 3.78
C MET A 283 24.74 -16.01 3.38
N SER A 284 25.03 -16.70 2.28
CA SER A 284 26.39 -16.84 1.73
C SER A 284 27.00 -15.48 1.38
N HIS A 285 26.22 -14.61 0.71
CA HIS A 285 26.64 -13.24 0.41
C HIS A 285 26.92 -12.42 1.67
N ILE A 286 26.01 -12.45 2.65
CA ILE A 286 26.15 -11.67 3.89
C ILE A 286 27.39 -12.09 4.67
N ILE A 287 27.65 -13.40 4.81
CA ILE A 287 28.83 -13.92 5.50
C ILE A 287 30.11 -13.49 4.77
N GLN A 288 30.15 -13.64 3.45
CA GLN A 288 31.30 -13.23 2.64
C GLN A 288 31.56 -11.72 2.79
N MET A 289 30.53 -10.91 2.66
CA MET A 289 30.65 -9.46 2.79
C MET A 289 31.05 -9.04 4.20
N SER A 290 30.53 -9.69 5.23
CA SER A 290 30.91 -9.41 6.62
C SER A 290 32.41 -9.60 6.85
N ASN A 291 33.02 -10.62 6.23
CA ASN A 291 34.45 -10.85 6.29
C ASN A 291 35.24 -9.78 5.53
N VAL A 292 34.84 -9.49 4.28
CA VAL A 292 35.48 -8.46 3.43
C VAL A 292 35.46 -7.10 4.12
N LEU A 293 34.32 -6.71 4.68
CA LEU A 293 34.18 -5.47 5.44
C LEU A 293 35.07 -5.45 6.68
N GLY A 294 35.14 -6.56 7.43
CA GLY A 294 36.01 -6.68 8.60
C GLY A 294 37.49 -6.44 8.28
N GLU A 295 37.97 -6.92 7.13
CA GLU A 295 39.33 -6.70 6.65
C GLU A 295 39.59 -5.23 6.25
N GLN A 296 38.66 -4.62 5.51
CA GLN A 296 38.82 -3.26 4.99
C GLN A 296 38.66 -2.17 6.07
N VAL A 297 37.69 -2.32 6.96
CA VAL A 297 37.26 -1.26 7.86
C VAL A 297 38.19 -1.10 9.06
N VAL A 298 38.72 -2.20 9.59
CA VAL A 298 39.42 -2.24 10.89
C VAL A 298 40.93 -2.03 10.77
N GLY A 299 41.47 -1.79 9.55
CA GLY A 299 42.81 -1.25 9.33
C GLY A 299 43.89 -1.78 10.28
N GLY A 300 44.10 -3.11 10.33
CA GLY A 300 45.02 -3.68 11.31
C GLY A 300 44.92 -5.19 11.58
N GLY A 301 44.42 -6.00 10.63
CA GLY A 301 44.55 -7.47 10.72
C GLY A 301 43.83 -8.16 11.88
N SER A 302 42.91 -7.49 12.60
CA SER A 302 42.15 -8.14 13.68
C SER A 302 41.11 -9.16 13.18
N GLY A 303 40.75 -9.11 11.88
CA GLY A 303 40.04 -10.17 11.16
C GLY A 303 38.61 -10.50 11.65
N LYS A 304 37.97 -9.61 12.42
CA LYS A 304 36.62 -9.87 12.92
C LYS A 304 35.56 -9.48 11.87
N PRO A 305 34.59 -10.36 11.57
CA PRO A 305 33.52 -10.04 10.63
C PRO A 305 32.68 -8.85 11.11
N ILE A 306 32.31 -7.96 10.19
CA ILE A 306 31.32 -6.89 10.43
C ILE A 306 29.96 -7.40 10.00
N TRP A 307 29.17 -7.85 10.96
CA TRP A 307 27.81 -8.31 10.71
C TRP A 307 26.89 -7.14 10.38
N PRO A 308 25.80 -7.38 9.62
CA PRO A 308 24.80 -6.35 9.40
C PRO A 308 24.24 -5.82 10.72
N SER A 309 24.07 -4.51 10.81
CA SER A 309 23.45 -3.86 11.96
C SER A 309 21.93 -4.04 11.98
N ALA A 310 21.33 -4.23 10.80
CA ALA A 310 19.93 -4.59 10.64
C ALA A 310 19.68 -5.25 9.27
N ILE A 311 18.65 -6.09 9.20
CA ILE A 311 18.08 -6.63 7.96
C ILE A 311 16.68 -6.05 7.79
N HIS A 312 16.44 -5.34 6.68
CA HIS A 312 15.19 -4.66 6.40
C HIS A 312 14.42 -5.36 5.27
N GLY A 313 13.35 -6.07 5.62
CA GLY A 313 12.44 -6.70 4.65
C GLY A 313 11.42 -5.71 4.08
N HIS A 314 11.23 -5.73 2.76
CA HIS A 314 10.24 -4.91 2.06
C HIS A 314 9.20 -5.77 1.34
N TYR A 315 7.95 -5.71 1.81
CA TYR A 315 6.83 -6.58 1.43
C TYR A 315 6.90 -7.99 2.01
N ALA A 316 5.85 -8.78 1.81
CA ALA A 316 5.61 -10.06 2.47
C ALA A 316 6.64 -11.15 2.12
N ASP A 317 7.06 -11.25 0.87
CA ASP A 317 8.03 -12.25 0.40
C ASP A 317 9.45 -11.97 0.95
N ALA A 318 9.86 -10.71 0.91
CA ALA A 318 11.13 -10.28 1.50
C ALA A 318 11.10 -10.28 3.03
N GLY A 319 9.95 -9.98 3.64
CA GLY A 319 9.77 -10.10 5.09
C GLY A 319 9.99 -11.52 5.59
N ASP A 320 9.42 -12.50 4.87
CA ASP A 320 9.61 -13.93 5.16
C ASP A 320 11.09 -14.34 5.08
N ALA A 321 11.77 -13.95 4.00
CA ALA A 321 13.22 -14.17 3.85
C ALA A 321 14.03 -13.46 4.95
N ALA A 322 13.68 -12.22 5.26
CA ALA A 322 14.35 -11.43 6.30
C ALA A 322 14.17 -12.04 7.69
N ALA A 323 13.01 -12.60 8.00
CA ALA A 323 12.74 -13.29 9.25
C ALA A 323 13.65 -14.51 9.44
N LEU A 324 13.80 -15.31 8.38
CA LEU A 324 14.69 -16.48 8.38
C LEU A 324 16.17 -16.07 8.53
N LEU A 325 16.62 -15.05 7.78
CA LEU A 325 17.99 -14.54 7.85
C LEU A 325 18.31 -13.91 9.19
N SER A 326 17.40 -13.08 9.72
CA SER A 326 17.52 -12.43 11.04
C SER A 326 17.67 -13.46 12.15
N GLY A 327 16.82 -14.47 12.17
CA GLY A 327 16.89 -15.54 13.17
C GLY A 327 18.19 -16.36 13.08
N ALA A 328 18.65 -16.66 11.87
CA ALA A 328 19.88 -17.44 11.67
C ALA A 328 21.17 -16.64 11.95
N LEU A 329 21.19 -15.34 11.67
CA LEU A 329 22.32 -14.45 11.89
C LEU A 329 22.31 -13.79 13.27
N ASN A 330 21.19 -13.87 14.01
CA ASN A 330 20.93 -13.12 15.23
C ASN A 330 21.14 -11.61 15.05
N VAL A 331 20.57 -11.07 13.96
CA VAL A 331 20.64 -9.65 13.57
C VAL A 331 19.24 -9.03 13.66
N PRO A 332 19.09 -7.79 14.17
CA PRO A 332 17.79 -7.11 14.24
C PRO A 332 17.05 -7.05 12.90
N MET A 333 15.76 -7.38 12.91
CA MET A 333 14.89 -7.27 11.73
C MET A 333 14.04 -6.00 11.76
N ILE A 334 13.99 -5.32 10.63
CA ILE A 334 13.06 -4.23 10.34
C ILE A 334 12.13 -4.66 9.21
N LEU A 335 10.85 -4.29 9.26
CA LEU A 335 9.88 -4.58 8.21
C LEU A 335 9.19 -3.32 7.70
N THR A 336 9.02 -3.22 6.39
CA THR A 336 8.08 -2.29 5.76
C THR A 336 7.10 -3.10 4.90
N GLY A 337 5.82 -3.05 5.26
CA GLY A 337 4.81 -3.91 4.64
C GLY A 337 4.50 -3.55 3.19
N HIS A 338 4.51 -2.25 2.85
CA HIS A 338 4.14 -1.67 1.54
C HIS A 338 2.68 -1.87 1.11
N SER A 339 2.17 -3.08 1.24
CA SER A 339 0.78 -3.47 1.08
C SER A 339 0.56 -4.71 1.94
N LEU A 340 -0.61 -4.84 2.56
CA LEU A 340 -0.91 -5.96 3.47
C LEU A 340 -1.92 -6.95 2.89
N GLY A 341 -1.68 -8.24 3.13
CA GLY A 341 -2.51 -9.35 2.67
C GLY A 341 -3.91 -9.38 3.28
N ARG A 342 -4.06 -9.14 4.59
CA ARG A 342 -5.38 -9.14 5.26
C ARG A 342 -6.29 -8.01 4.74
N ASP A 343 -5.75 -6.81 4.58
CA ASP A 343 -6.47 -5.67 3.97
C ASP A 343 -6.86 -5.96 2.51
N LYS A 344 -5.93 -6.49 1.71
CA LYS A 344 -6.20 -6.91 0.33
C LYS A 344 -7.30 -7.98 0.26
N LEU A 345 -7.29 -8.96 1.17
CA LEU A 345 -8.32 -10.00 1.23
C LEU A 345 -9.69 -9.41 1.56
N GLU A 346 -9.78 -8.54 2.57
CA GLU A 346 -11.04 -7.90 2.95
C GLU A 346 -11.63 -7.08 1.78
N GLN A 347 -10.79 -6.34 1.06
CA GLN A 347 -11.21 -5.59 -0.13
C GLN A 347 -11.71 -6.48 -1.26
N LEU A 348 -11.00 -7.57 -1.57
CA LEU A 348 -11.40 -8.49 -2.64
C LEU A 348 -12.72 -9.21 -2.32
N LEU A 349 -12.93 -9.59 -1.05
CA LEU A 349 -14.19 -10.19 -0.60
C LEU A 349 -15.35 -9.19 -0.67
N LYS A 350 -15.14 -7.92 -0.28
CA LYS A 350 -16.15 -6.87 -0.39
C LYS A 350 -16.60 -6.60 -1.83
N GLN A 351 -15.73 -6.83 -2.82
CA GLN A 351 -16.11 -6.70 -4.22
C GLN A 351 -17.07 -7.80 -4.69
N GLY A 352 -17.14 -8.93 -3.98
CA GLY A 352 -18.08 -10.03 -4.26
C GLY A 352 -17.88 -10.74 -5.61
N ARG A 353 -16.78 -10.47 -6.32
CA ARG A 353 -16.53 -11.04 -7.67
C ARG A 353 -15.86 -12.41 -7.65
N LEU A 354 -15.13 -12.71 -6.58
CA LEU A 354 -14.34 -13.93 -6.42
C LEU A 354 -14.62 -14.52 -5.04
N SER A 355 -14.76 -15.84 -4.99
CA SER A 355 -14.75 -16.61 -3.75
C SER A 355 -13.40 -16.52 -3.04
N LYS A 356 -13.38 -16.85 -1.75
CA LYS A 356 -12.15 -16.87 -0.96
C LYS A 356 -11.12 -17.86 -1.54
N GLU A 357 -11.59 -19.00 -2.03
CA GLU A 357 -10.80 -20.05 -2.65
C GLU A 357 -10.17 -19.57 -3.96
N GLU A 358 -10.92 -18.87 -4.81
CA GLU A 358 -10.40 -18.29 -6.06
C GLU A 358 -9.36 -17.19 -5.77
N ILE A 359 -9.65 -16.30 -4.81
CA ILE A 359 -8.70 -15.27 -4.37
C ILE A 359 -7.39 -15.92 -3.91
N ASN A 360 -7.47 -16.99 -3.10
CA ASN A 360 -6.29 -17.69 -2.63
C ASN A 360 -5.55 -18.41 -3.75
N SER A 361 -6.26 -19.03 -4.70
CA SER A 361 -5.65 -19.69 -5.85
C SER A 361 -4.83 -18.71 -6.70
N THR A 362 -5.39 -17.54 -6.98
CA THR A 362 -4.78 -16.49 -7.81
C THR A 362 -3.66 -15.75 -7.09
N TYR A 363 -3.90 -15.27 -5.87
CA TYR A 363 -2.98 -14.35 -5.18
C TYR A 363 -2.10 -15.00 -4.12
N LYS A 364 -2.26 -16.31 -3.88
CA LYS A 364 -1.67 -17.03 -2.75
C LYS A 364 -1.86 -16.28 -1.43
N ILE A 365 -3.05 -15.68 -1.26
CA ILE A 365 -3.29 -14.67 -0.22
C ILE A 365 -3.08 -15.23 1.19
N MET A 366 -3.39 -16.51 1.42
CA MET A 366 -3.18 -17.13 2.72
C MET A 366 -1.69 -17.32 3.02
N ARG A 367 -0.90 -17.76 2.02
CA ARG A 367 0.56 -17.90 2.17
C ARG A 367 1.24 -16.55 2.40
N ARG A 368 0.73 -15.50 1.74
CA ARG A 368 1.17 -14.13 1.96
C ARG A 368 0.90 -13.67 3.40
N ILE A 369 -0.32 -13.86 3.89
CA ILE A 369 -0.69 -13.49 5.27
C ILE A 369 0.18 -14.23 6.28
N GLU A 370 0.45 -15.52 6.05
CA GLU A 370 1.37 -16.30 6.88
C GLU A 370 2.79 -15.72 6.91
N GLY A 371 3.34 -15.33 5.75
CA GLY A 371 4.64 -14.67 5.69
C GLY A 371 4.66 -13.32 6.41
N GLU A 372 3.57 -12.55 6.32
CA GLU A 372 3.42 -11.27 7.02
C GLU A 372 3.31 -11.45 8.55
N GLU A 373 2.58 -12.45 9.05
CA GLU A 373 2.52 -12.78 10.49
C GLU A 373 3.90 -13.22 11.02
N LEU A 374 4.60 -14.10 10.31
CA LEU A 374 5.97 -14.49 10.66
C LEU A 374 6.91 -13.28 10.72
N SER A 375 6.83 -12.41 9.71
CA SER A 375 7.65 -11.21 9.64
C SER A 375 7.36 -10.28 10.82
N LEU A 376 6.10 -10.13 11.19
CA LEU A 376 5.64 -9.28 12.29
C LEU A 376 6.15 -9.80 13.64
N ASP A 377 6.13 -11.13 13.85
CA ASP A 377 6.62 -11.78 15.06
C ASP A 377 8.14 -11.61 15.27
N VAL A 378 8.93 -11.62 14.19
CA VAL A 378 10.39 -11.51 14.25
C VAL A 378 10.87 -10.05 14.26
N SER A 379 10.08 -9.12 13.72
CA SER A 379 10.49 -7.71 13.58
C SER A 379 10.72 -7.03 14.93
N GLU A 380 11.85 -6.34 15.09
CA GLU A 380 12.04 -5.40 16.18
C GLU A 380 11.25 -4.10 15.96
N MET A 381 11.17 -3.70 14.70
CA MET A 381 10.51 -2.48 14.26
C MET A 381 9.75 -2.72 12.96
N VAL A 382 8.55 -2.16 12.88
CA VAL A 382 7.79 -2.05 11.63
C VAL A 382 7.68 -0.57 11.28
N ILE A 383 8.20 -0.22 10.11
CA ILE A 383 8.12 1.12 9.55
C ILE A 383 6.88 1.20 8.66
N THR A 384 5.99 2.13 8.99
CA THR A 384 4.79 2.43 8.23
C THR A 384 4.88 3.82 7.62
N SER A 385 4.25 4.01 6.47
CA SER A 385 4.20 5.36 5.87
C SER A 385 3.25 6.26 6.67
N THR A 386 2.27 5.65 7.34
CA THR A 386 1.12 6.38 7.87
C THR A 386 0.64 5.81 9.21
N ARG A 387 -0.16 6.61 9.92
CA ARG A 387 -0.80 6.15 11.16
C ARG A 387 -2.00 5.25 10.90
N GLN A 388 -2.72 5.50 9.80
CA GLN A 388 -3.84 4.68 9.35
C GLN A 388 -3.39 3.24 9.09
N GLU A 389 -2.23 3.05 8.46
CA GLU A 389 -1.65 1.72 8.22
C GLU A 389 -1.50 0.92 9.53
N ILE A 390 -1.04 1.58 10.60
CA ILE A 390 -0.90 0.95 11.94
C ILE A 390 -2.27 0.59 12.52
N ASP A 391 -3.16 1.58 12.61
CA ASP A 391 -4.39 1.46 13.40
C ASP A 391 -5.51 0.69 12.68
N GLU A 392 -5.49 0.64 11.35
CA GLU A 392 -6.53 0.00 10.52
C GLU A 392 -6.07 -1.24 9.78
N GLN A 393 -4.82 -1.31 9.30
CA GLN A 393 -4.36 -2.44 8.48
C GLN A 393 -3.54 -3.44 9.31
N TRP A 394 -2.48 -3.00 9.99
CA TRP A 394 -1.67 -3.88 10.85
C TRP A 394 -2.47 -4.42 12.03
N ARG A 395 -3.44 -3.66 12.55
CA ARG A 395 -4.39 -4.12 13.57
C ARG A 395 -5.21 -5.36 13.16
N LEU A 396 -5.26 -5.67 11.86
CA LEU A 396 -5.94 -6.87 11.39
C LEU A 396 -5.16 -8.14 11.72
N TYR A 397 -3.86 -8.08 12.00
CA TYR A 397 -2.96 -9.23 12.20
C TYR A 397 -2.99 -9.74 13.65
N ASP A 398 -2.80 -11.03 13.83
CA ASP A 398 -2.90 -11.66 15.14
C ASP A 398 -1.65 -11.37 16.00
N GLY A 399 -0.48 -11.23 15.36
CA GLY A 399 0.77 -10.82 16.00
C GLY A 399 0.81 -9.36 16.47
N PHE A 400 -0.24 -8.55 16.19
CA PHE A 400 -0.26 -7.13 16.54
C PHE A 400 -1.57 -6.62 17.16
N ASP A 401 -1.50 -6.25 18.44
CA ASP A 401 -2.50 -5.44 19.15
C ASP A 401 -1.94 -4.05 19.56
N PRO A 402 -2.51 -2.94 19.06
CA PRO A 402 -2.03 -1.58 19.35
C PRO A 402 -2.05 -1.17 20.84
N ILE A 403 -2.89 -1.79 21.67
CA ILE A 403 -3.01 -1.47 23.09
C ILE A 403 -1.92 -2.22 23.86
N LEU A 404 -1.74 -3.50 23.54
CA LEU A 404 -0.71 -4.34 24.14
C LEU A 404 0.69 -3.82 23.81
N GLU A 405 0.94 -3.42 22.57
CA GLU A 405 2.22 -2.86 22.15
C GLU A 405 2.59 -1.63 22.99
N ARG A 406 1.66 -0.68 23.16
CA ARG A 406 1.85 0.51 24.00
C ARG A 406 2.14 0.17 25.45
N LYS A 407 1.43 -0.81 26.01
CA LYS A 407 1.66 -1.27 27.39
C LYS A 407 3.03 -1.91 27.56
N LEU A 408 3.45 -2.76 26.62
CA LEU A 408 4.78 -3.38 26.63
C LEU A 408 5.86 -2.31 26.51
N ARG A 409 5.71 -1.35 25.60
CA ARG A 409 6.63 -0.22 25.43
C ARG A 409 6.76 0.62 26.71
N ALA A 410 5.65 0.93 27.37
CA ALA A 410 5.65 1.66 28.63
C ALA A 410 6.37 0.90 29.75
N ARG A 411 6.18 -0.43 29.83
CA ARG A 411 6.89 -1.30 30.79
C ARG A 411 8.38 -1.35 30.50
N ILE A 412 8.80 -1.55 29.25
CA ILE A 412 10.21 -1.54 28.83
C ILE A 412 10.86 -0.21 29.22
N LYS A 413 10.20 0.93 28.94
CA LYS A 413 10.70 2.26 29.30
C LYS A 413 10.88 2.45 30.81
N ARG A 414 10.03 1.82 31.62
CA ARG A 414 10.10 1.84 33.10
C ARG A 414 11.01 0.74 33.66
N ASN A 415 11.72 0.00 32.81
CA ASN A 415 12.55 -1.15 33.18
C ASN A 415 11.78 -2.23 33.97
N VAL A 416 10.50 -2.43 33.62
CA VAL A 416 9.61 -3.42 34.23
C VAL A 416 9.55 -4.66 33.35
N SER A 417 9.67 -5.84 33.95
CA SER A 417 9.59 -7.12 33.24
C SER A 417 8.30 -7.22 32.40
N CYS A 418 8.47 -7.68 31.16
CA CYS A 418 7.38 -7.99 30.23
C CYS A 418 7.03 -9.49 30.19
N TYR A 419 7.59 -10.30 31.11
CA TYR A 419 7.37 -11.76 31.18
C TYR A 419 7.63 -12.49 29.85
N GLY A 420 8.67 -12.07 29.12
CA GLY A 420 9.01 -12.63 27.81
C GLY A 420 8.05 -12.26 26.68
N ARG A 421 7.05 -11.38 26.91
CA ARG A 421 6.18 -10.88 25.86
C ARG A 421 6.90 -9.79 25.07
N PHE A 422 6.82 -9.89 23.77
CA PHE A 422 7.42 -8.98 22.82
C PHE A 422 6.39 -8.61 21.74
N MET A 423 6.49 -7.40 21.23
CA MET A 423 5.75 -6.93 20.07
C MET A 423 6.62 -5.93 19.31
N PRO A 424 6.56 -5.91 17.97
CA PRO A 424 7.31 -4.97 17.16
C PRO A 424 6.93 -3.54 17.48
N ARG A 425 7.93 -2.65 17.50
CA ARG A 425 7.70 -1.21 17.60
C ARG A 425 7.18 -0.70 16.27
N MET A 426 5.93 -0.24 16.25
CA MET A 426 5.37 0.47 15.10
C MET A 426 5.86 1.92 15.06
N VAL A 427 6.47 2.32 13.94
CA VAL A 427 7.02 3.67 13.72
C VAL A 427 6.52 4.24 12.39
N LYS A 428 5.85 5.40 12.46
CA LYS A 428 5.47 6.17 11.27
C LYS A 428 6.69 6.93 10.76
N ILE A 429 7.24 6.54 9.62
CA ILE A 429 8.29 7.26 8.89
C ILE A 429 7.76 7.43 7.45
N PRO A 430 7.13 8.57 7.13
CA PRO A 430 6.63 8.81 5.79
C PRO A 430 7.78 8.81 4.78
N PRO A 431 7.58 8.25 3.57
CA PRO A 431 8.55 8.39 2.49
C PRO A 431 8.76 9.88 2.15
N GLY A 432 9.99 10.21 1.77
CA GLY A 432 10.30 11.48 1.11
C GLY A 432 10.37 11.31 -0.40
N MET A 433 10.76 12.40 -1.06
CA MET A 433 11.17 12.40 -2.45
C MET A 433 12.45 13.21 -2.58
N GLU A 434 13.26 12.92 -3.59
CA GLU A 434 14.45 13.69 -3.89
C GLU A 434 14.08 15.01 -4.60
N PHE A 435 14.64 16.12 -4.14
CA PHE A 435 14.31 17.46 -4.62
C PHE A 435 15.34 18.04 -5.62
N ASN A 436 16.48 17.37 -5.86
CA ASN A 436 17.60 17.94 -6.63
C ASN A 436 17.25 18.33 -8.09
N HIS A 437 16.17 17.75 -8.64
CA HIS A 437 15.68 18.06 -9.99
C HIS A 437 14.51 19.07 -10.01
N ILE A 438 14.05 19.50 -8.84
CA ILE A 438 12.92 20.41 -8.68
C ILE A 438 13.47 21.81 -8.53
N VAL A 439 13.54 22.54 -9.63
CA VAL A 439 13.80 23.99 -9.59
C VAL A 439 12.55 24.64 -8.98
N PRO A 440 12.64 25.27 -7.78
CA PRO A 440 11.53 26.00 -7.23
C PRO A 440 11.13 27.09 -8.24
N HIS A 441 9.87 27.12 -8.62
CA HIS A 441 9.33 28.28 -9.32
C HIS A 441 9.07 29.31 -8.23
N ASP A 442 10.03 30.23 -8.02
CA ASP A 442 9.81 31.35 -7.12
C ASP A 442 8.55 32.09 -7.61
N GLY A 443 7.51 32.04 -6.78
CA GLY A 443 6.27 32.74 -7.03
C GLY A 443 6.50 34.24 -6.96
N ASP A 444 6.01 34.95 -7.96
CA ASP A 444 5.71 36.38 -7.94
C ASP A 444 6.82 37.28 -7.34
N MET A 445 7.99 37.33 -8.00
CA MET A 445 8.81 38.55 -7.98
C MET A 445 8.35 39.40 -9.16
N GLU A 446 7.73 40.53 -8.85
CA GLU A 446 7.30 41.56 -9.79
C GLU A 446 8.40 41.83 -10.84
N ASP A 447 7.97 41.86 -12.10
CA ASP A 447 8.76 42.26 -13.26
C ASP A 447 9.48 43.60 -12.99
N ALA A 448 10.75 43.53 -12.58
CA ALA A 448 11.62 44.68 -12.42
C ALA A 448 13.06 44.30 -12.79
N ASP A 449 13.28 43.96 -14.04
CA ASP A 449 14.05 44.79 -14.97
C ASP A 449 14.28 44.02 -16.28
N GLY A 450 14.07 44.73 -17.39
CA GLY A 450 14.35 44.20 -18.70
C GLY A 450 15.84 43.95 -18.88
N ASN A 451 16.22 42.69 -19.01
CA ASN A 451 17.38 42.33 -19.81
C ASN A 451 17.15 40.98 -20.49
N GLU A 452 17.06 41.04 -21.81
CA GLU A 452 17.02 39.90 -22.71
C GLU A 452 18.31 39.07 -22.58
N GLU A 453 18.15 37.76 -22.78
CA GLU A 453 19.18 36.69 -22.93
C GLU A 453 19.21 35.64 -21.79
N HIS A 454 18.06 35.04 -21.51
CA HIS A 454 18.03 33.64 -21.08
C HIS A 454 17.81 32.75 -22.30
N PRO A 455 18.64 31.72 -22.55
CA PRO A 455 18.45 30.83 -23.69
C PRO A 455 17.07 30.21 -23.55
N THR A 456 16.20 30.44 -24.54
CA THR A 456 14.87 29.83 -24.60
C THR A 456 15.05 28.32 -24.54
N SER A 457 14.92 27.73 -23.36
CA SER A 457 14.98 26.29 -23.20
C SER A 457 13.84 25.74 -24.04
N ARG A 458 14.19 25.07 -25.13
CA ARG A 458 13.23 24.44 -26.03
C ARG A 458 12.29 23.57 -25.19
N ASP A 459 10.98 23.73 -25.38
CA ASP A 459 9.99 22.97 -24.61
C ASP A 459 10.32 21.47 -24.65
N PRO A 460 10.24 20.76 -23.51
CA PRO A 460 10.52 19.33 -23.45
C PRO A 460 9.70 18.54 -24.49
N PRO A 461 10.28 17.51 -25.15
CA PRO A 461 9.58 16.75 -26.20
C PRO A 461 8.24 16.15 -25.75
N ILE A 462 8.14 15.73 -24.47
CA ILE A 462 6.91 15.19 -23.89
C ILE A 462 5.74 16.19 -23.91
N TRP A 463 6.02 17.50 -23.91
CA TRP A 463 4.97 18.51 -23.98
C TRP A 463 4.24 18.45 -25.32
N ALA A 464 4.96 18.28 -26.43
CA ALA A 464 4.36 18.14 -27.75
C ALA A 464 3.48 16.88 -27.84
N GLU A 465 3.94 15.78 -27.23
CA GLU A 465 3.20 14.50 -27.18
C GLU A 465 1.88 14.60 -26.42
N ILE A 466 1.80 15.46 -25.40
CA ILE A 466 0.57 15.75 -24.66
C ILE A 466 -0.29 16.76 -25.42
N MET A 467 0.31 17.87 -25.85
CA MET A 467 -0.42 19.01 -26.44
C MET A 467 -1.10 18.66 -27.76
N ARG A 468 -0.60 17.68 -28.53
CA ARG A 468 -1.24 17.24 -29.78
C ARG A 468 -2.67 16.72 -29.61
N PHE A 469 -3.08 16.36 -28.39
CA PHE A 469 -4.45 15.90 -28.10
C PHE A 469 -5.43 17.06 -27.88
N PHE A 470 -4.95 18.28 -27.64
CA PHE A 470 -5.80 19.40 -27.23
C PHE A 470 -6.11 20.35 -28.40
N SER A 471 -7.39 20.64 -28.61
CA SER A 471 -7.81 21.67 -29.58
C SER A 471 -7.49 23.09 -29.07
N ASN A 472 -7.54 23.29 -27.74
CA ASN A 472 -7.09 24.52 -27.10
C ASN A 472 -6.09 24.19 -25.99
N SER A 473 -4.80 24.27 -26.32
CA SER A 473 -3.68 23.99 -25.41
C SER A 473 -3.49 25.04 -24.32
N ARG A 474 -4.19 26.19 -24.37
CA ARG A 474 -4.08 27.25 -23.36
C ARG A 474 -4.96 27.02 -22.12
N LYS A 475 -5.89 26.06 -22.17
CA LYS A 475 -6.72 25.73 -21.01
C LYS A 475 -5.86 25.09 -19.92
N PRO A 476 -6.15 25.36 -18.63
CA PRO A 476 -5.56 24.63 -17.52
C PRO A 476 -5.69 23.12 -17.65
N MET A 477 -4.68 22.40 -17.19
CA MET A 477 -4.63 20.94 -17.25
C MET A 477 -5.02 20.31 -15.92
N ILE A 478 -6.00 19.42 -15.96
CA ILE A 478 -6.25 18.44 -14.91
C ILE A 478 -5.35 17.23 -15.20
N LEU A 479 -4.34 17.01 -14.38
CA LEU A 479 -3.37 15.94 -14.55
C LEU A 479 -3.71 14.75 -13.64
N ALA A 480 -3.78 13.55 -14.22
CA ALA A 480 -3.76 12.29 -13.48
C ALA A 480 -2.62 11.42 -14.00
N LEU A 481 -1.73 11.01 -13.09
CA LEU A 481 -0.58 10.15 -13.38
C LEU A 481 -0.69 8.87 -12.55
N ALA A 482 -0.99 7.76 -13.21
CA ALA A 482 -1.15 6.46 -12.56
C ALA A 482 -1.15 5.31 -13.58
N ARG A 483 -0.92 4.08 -13.13
CA ARG A 483 -1.11 2.90 -13.99
C ARG A 483 -2.59 2.73 -14.37
N PRO A 484 -2.87 2.12 -15.54
CA PRO A 484 -4.21 1.70 -15.92
C PRO A 484 -4.64 0.48 -15.08
N ASP A 485 -4.91 0.69 -13.80
CA ASP A 485 -5.34 -0.33 -12.85
C ASP A 485 -6.73 0.05 -12.28
N PRO A 486 -7.66 -0.90 -12.10
CA PRO A 486 -8.99 -0.61 -11.55
C PRO A 486 -8.96 0.11 -10.20
N LYS A 487 -7.95 -0.12 -9.36
CA LYS A 487 -7.79 0.54 -8.06
C LYS A 487 -7.48 2.02 -8.18
N LYS A 488 -6.80 2.41 -9.27
CA LYS A 488 -6.49 3.81 -9.57
C LYS A 488 -7.70 4.57 -10.08
N ASN A 489 -8.79 3.88 -10.43
CA ASN A 489 -10.13 4.45 -10.62
C ASN A 489 -10.19 5.61 -11.65
N ILE A 490 -9.32 5.56 -12.66
CA ILE A 490 -9.22 6.57 -13.71
C ILE A 490 -10.52 6.68 -14.53
N THR A 491 -11.24 5.58 -14.72
CA THR A 491 -12.52 5.56 -15.44
C THR A 491 -13.56 6.47 -14.80
N THR A 492 -13.62 6.54 -13.47
CA THR A 492 -14.54 7.43 -12.74
C THR A 492 -14.15 8.90 -12.93
N LEU A 493 -12.85 9.21 -12.97
CA LEU A 493 -12.37 10.56 -13.28
C LEU A 493 -12.82 11.01 -14.68
N VAL A 494 -12.65 10.17 -15.70
CA VAL A 494 -13.10 10.48 -17.06
C VAL A 494 -14.61 10.65 -17.13
N LYS A 495 -15.37 9.81 -16.43
CA LYS A 495 -16.83 9.94 -16.32
C LYS A 495 -17.22 11.27 -15.69
N ALA A 496 -16.64 11.63 -14.55
CA ALA A 496 -16.92 12.87 -13.84
C ALA A 496 -16.58 14.11 -14.69
N PHE A 497 -15.44 14.08 -15.38
CA PHE A 497 -15.06 15.13 -16.33
C PHE A 497 -16.05 15.22 -17.50
N GLY A 498 -16.43 14.09 -18.09
CA GLY A 498 -17.36 14.03 -19.22
C GLY A 498 -18.77 14.54 -18.91
N GLU A 499 -19.26 14.27 -17.70
CA GLU A 499 -20.58 14.70 -17.21
C GLU A 499 -20.61 16.18 -16.79
N CYS A 500 -19.46 16.80 -16.48
CA CYS A 500 -19.36 18.18 -16.01
C CYS A 500 -19.01 19.15 -17.16
N ARG A 501 -20.04 19.65 -17.85
CA ARG A 501 -19.86 20.64 -18.94
C ARG A 501 -19.08 21.90 -18.52
N PRO A 502 -19.34 22.54 -17.36
CA PRO A 502 -18.54 23.70 -16.94
C PRO A 502 -17.05 23.38 -16.80
N LEU A 503 -16.71 22.21 -16.28
CA LEU A 503 -15.31 21.79 -16.13
C LEU A 503 -14.61 21.58 -17.47
N ARG A 504 -15.31 21.00 -18.45
CA ARG A 504 -14.83 20.82 -19.84
C ARG A 504 -14.60 22.14 -20.58
N GLU A 505 -15.44 23.13 -20.31
CA GLU A 505 -15.28 24.47 -20.87
C GLU A 505 -14.03 25.17 -20.29
N LEU A 506 -13.73 24.93 -19.01
CA LEU A 506 -12.61 25.55 -18.29
C LEU A 506 -11.26 24.86 -18.51
N ALA A 507 -11.20 23.53 -18.54
CA ALA A 507 -9.95 22.77 -18.45
C ALA A 507 -9.85 21.61 -19.45
N ASN A 508 -8.62 21.16 -19.69
CA ASN A 508 -8.30 19.92 -20.39
C ASN A 508 -7.96 18.81 -19.38
N LEU A 509 -8.10 17.55 -19.76
CA LEU A 509 -7.74 16.39 -18.93
C LEU A 509 -6.54 15.65 -19.53
N ALA A 510 -5.45 15.48 -18.77
CA ALA A 510 -4.29 14.69 -19.18
C ALA A 510 -4.17 13.42 -18.34
N LEU A 511 -4.15 12.27 -19.00
CA LEU A 511 -4.10 10.94 -18.39
C LEU A 511 -2.80 10.23 -18.76
N ILE A 512 -1.82 10.26 -17.88
CA ILE A 512 -0.54 9.56 -18.06
C ILE A 512 -0.69 8.14 -17.50
N MET A 513 -0.99 7.18 -18.39
CA MET A 513 -1.46 5.83 -18.05
C MET A 513 -0.49 4.70 -18.41
N GLY A 514 0.77 4.78 -17.96
CA GLY A 514 1.78 3.78 -18.31
C GLY A 514 2.17 3.82 -19.80
N ASN A 515 3.03 2.88 -20.20
CA ASN A 515 3.51 2.77 -21.58
C ASN A 515 2.77 1.65 -22.33
N ARG A 516 2.52 1.84 -23.64
CA ARG A 516 1.89 0.84 -24.50
C ARG A 516 2.31 0.97 -25.96
N ASP A 517 2.59 -0.15 -26.61
CA ASP A 517 2.72 -0.23 -28.07
C ASP A 517 1.35 -0.50 -28.70
N GLY A 518 0.74 -1.63 -28.35
CA GLY A 518 -0.65 -2.02 -28.67
C GLY A 518 -1.54 -2.24 -27.43
N ILE A 519 -2.85 -2.05 -27.56
CA ILE A 519 -3.82 -2.29 -26.46
C ILE A 519 -3.99 -3.79 -26.18
N ASP A 520 -3.91 -4.61 -27.22
CA ASP A 520 -4.10 -6.06 -27.15
C ASP A 520 -2.87 -6.79 -26.55
N GLU A 521 -1.72 -6.12 -26.50
CA GLU A 521 -0.46 -6.63 -25.94
C GLU A 521 -0.34 -6.33 -24.43
N MET A 522 -1.23 -5.50 -23.88
CA MET A 522 -1.25 -5.18 -22.46
C MET A 522 -1.83 -6.33 -21.64
N SER A 523 -1.62 -6.30 -20.31
CA SER A 523 -2.33 -7.20 -19.40
C SER A 523 -3.86 -7.06 -19.59
N SER A 524 -4.60 -8.15 -19.42
CA SER A 524 -6.07 -8.15 -19.59
C SER A 524 -6.76 -7.11 -18.71
N THR A 525 -6.21 -6.86 -17.52
CA THR A 525 -6.70 -5.84 -16.59
C THR A 525 -6.41 -4.43 -17.11
N SER A 526 -5.17 -4.16 -17.50
CA SER A 526 -4.75 -2.85 -18.01
C SER A 526 -5.44 -2.48 -19.32
N SER A 527 -5.55 -3.45 -20.23
CA SER A 527 -6.26 -3.33 -21.51
C SER A 527 -7.73 -2.98 -21.29
N SER A 528 -8.41 -3.68 -20.36
CA SER A 528 -9.82 -3.43 -20.01
C SER A 528 -10.05 -2.02 -19.47
N VAL A 529 -9.16 -1.52 -18.61
CA VAL A 529 -9.24 -0.14 -18.07
C VAL A 529 -9.07 0.89 -19.20
N LEU A 530 -8.06 0.71 -20.06
CA LEU A 530 -7.81 1.63 -21.16
C LEU A 530 -8.95 1.63 -22.19
N LEU A 531 -9.46 0.45 -22.56
CA LEU A 531 -10.64 0.32 -23.42
C LEU A 531 -11.86 1.01 -22.81
N SER A 532 -12.03 0.93 -21.50
CA SER A 532 -13.11 1.64 -20.79
C SER A 532 -12.92 3.15 -20.86
N VAL A 533 -11.69 3.66 -20.70
CA VAL A 533 -11.38 5.08 -20.87
C VAL A 533 -11.71 5.54 -22.29
N LEU A 534 -11.30 4.80 -23.32
CA LEU A 534 -11.59 5.14 -24.72
C LEU A 534 -13.09 5.16 -25.02
N LYS A 535 -13.85 4.19 -24.49
CA LYS A 535 -15.32 4.18 -24.60
C LYS A 535 -15.97 5.38 -23.92
N LEU A 536 -15.40 5.87 -22.81
CA LEU A 536 -15.92 7.07 -22.14
C LEU A 536 -15.57 8.34 -22.92
N VAL A 537 -14.37 8.43 -23.50
CA VAL A 537 -13.98 9.54 -24.39
C VAL A 537 -14.93 9.65 -25.57
N ASP A 538 -15.24 8.53 -26.22
CA ASP A 538 -16.23 8.45 -27.31
C ASP A 538 -17.64 8.84 -26.81
N LYS A 539 -18.13 8.19 -25.74
CA LYS A 539 -19.47 8.42 -25.19
C LYS A 539 -19.75 9.88 -24.85
N TYR A 540 -18.78 10.61 -24.31
CA TYR A 540 -18.95 12.00 -23.87
C TYR A 540 -18.45 13.03 -24.89
N ASP A 541 -18.01 12.59 -26.08
CA ASP A 541 -17.45 13.42 -27.14
C ASP A 541 -16.31 14.33 -26.63
N LEU A 542 -15.28 13.69 -26.07
CA LEU A 542 -14.16 14.37 -25.39
C LEU A 542 -12.93 14.58 -26.29
N TYR A 543 -13.08 14.43 -27.61
CA TYR A 543 -12.01 14.68 -28.57
C TYR A 543 -11.52 16.14 -28.47
N GLY A 544 -10.21 16.34 -28.52
CA GLY A 544 -9.63 17.68 -28.36
C GLY A 544 -9.54 18.18 -26.91
N GLN A 545 -10.01 17.40 -25.92
CA GLN A 545 -10.07 17.80 -24.50
C GLN A 545 -9.34 16.83 -23.57
N VAL A 546 -9.09 15.59 -24.01
CA VAL A 546 -8.44 14.55 -23.20
C VAL A 546 -7.18 14.05 -23.89
N ALA A 547 -6.04 14.11 -23.18
CA ALA A 547 -4.76 13.56 -23.60
C ALA A 547 -4.48 12.22 -22.93
N TYR A 548 -3.96 11.26 -23.68
CA TYR A 548 -3.54 9.93 -23.19
C TYR A 548 -2.34 9.44 -23.99
N PRO A 549 -1.15 10.06 -23.84
CA PRO A 549 0.04 9.71 -24.61
C PRO A 549 0.39 8.22 -24.47
N LYS A 550 1.02 7.65 -25.50
CA LYS A 550 1.39 6.23 -25.53
C LYS A 550 2.61 5.89 -24.68
N HIS A 551 3.59 6.79 -24.67
CA HIS A 551 4.87 6.58 -24.03
C HIS A 551 5.31 7.81 -23.24
N HIS A 552 6.03 7.56 -22.16
CA HIS A 552 6.80 8.53 -21.40
C HIS A 552 8.00 7.81 -20.78
N LYS A 553 9.09 8.55 -20.56
CA LYS A 553 10.25 8.11 -19.80
C LYS A 553 10.13 8.60 -18.36
N GLN A 554 10.88 7.96 -17.46
CA GLN A 554 10.99 8.43 -16.08
C GLN A 554 11.53 9.88 -16.00
N SER A 555 12.46 10.24 -16.88
CA SER A 555 12.99 11.60 -17.02
C SER A 555 11.94 12.62 -17.43
N ASP A 556 10.85 12.20 -18.05
CA ASP A 556 9.79 13.10 -18.54
C ASP A 556 8.80 13.49 -17.43
N VAL A 557 8.72 12.71 -16.35
CA VAL A 557 7.75 12.89 -15.26
C VAL A 557 7.85 14.28 -14.61
N PRO A 558 9.06 14.79 -14.25
CA PRO A 558 9.25 16.18 -13.84
C PRO A 558 8.63 17.21 -14.79
N ASP A 559 8.87 17.06 -16.09
CA ASP A 559 8.40 18.00 -17.10
C ASP A 559 6.88 17.92 -17.30
N ILE A 560 6.27 16.76 -17.05
CA ILE A 560 4.81 16.59 -17.04
C ILE A 560 4.18 17.38 -15.89
N TYR A 561 4.72 17.26 -14.66
CA TYR A 561 4.25 18.05 -13.52
C TYR A 561 4.45 19.55 -13.78
N ARG A 562 5.62 19.95 -14.32
CA ARG A 562 5.90 21.34 -14.69
C ARG A 562 4.92 21.87 -15.73
N LEU A 563 4.53 21.07 -16.73
CA LEU A 563 3.55 21.46 -17.74
C LEU A 563 2.18 21.73 -17.12
N ALA A 564 1.73 20.86 -16.21
CA ALA A 564 0.48 21.05 -15.49
C ALA A 564 0.53 22.32 -14.63
N ALA A 565 1.62 22.56 -13.90
CA ALA A 565 1.81 23.76 -13.09
C ALA A 565 1.82 25.03 -13.94
N LYS A 566 2.58 25.04 -15.05
CA LYS A 566 2.65 26.15 -16.01
C LYS A 566 1.29 26.48 -16.63
N SER A 567 0.44 25.47 -16.82
CA SER A 567 -0.94 25.66 -17.29
C SER A 567 -1.90 26.23 -16.23
N LYS A 568 -1.42 26.46 -14.99
CA LYS A 568 -2.25 26.78 -13.81
C LYS A 568 -3.29 25.69 -13.53
N GLY A 569 -2.86 24.44 -13.74
CA GLY A 569 -3.66 23.23 -13.62
C GLY A 569 -3.79 22.70 -12.20
N VAL A 570 -4.28 21.46 -12.10
CA VAL A 570 -4.46 20.72 -10.84
C VAL A 570 -4.05 19.26 -11.01
N PHE A 571 -3.45 18.66 -10.00
CA PHE A 571 -3.20 17.23 -9.95
C PHE A 571 -4.36 16.49 -9.27
N ILE A 572 -4.80 15.37 -9.84
CA ILE A 572 -5.86 14.54 -9.28
C ILE A 572 -5.37 13.11 -9.06
N ASN A 573 -5.60 12.60 -7.84
CA ASN A 573 -5.49 11.19 -7.53
C ASN A 573 -6.88 10.60 -7.19
N PRO A 574 -7.55 9.95 -8.16
CA PRO A 574 -8.91 9.47 -7.98
C PRO A 574 -8.97 8.04 -7.39
N ALA A 575 -7.84 7.46 -6.96
CA ALA A 575 -7.74 6.08 -6.51
C ALA A 575 -8.75 5.76 -5.39
N PHE A 576 -9.23 4.52 -5.32
CA PHE A 576 -10.07 4.11 -4.19
C PHE A 576 -9.31 4.18 -2.87
N ILE A 577 -8.01 3.81 -2.91
CA ILE A 577 -7.08 3.85 -1.79
C ILE A 577 -5.71 4.22 -2.36
N GLU A 578 -5.03 5.18 -1.74
CA GLU A 578 -3.66 5.57 -2.09
C GLU A 578 -2.74 5.34 -0.88
N PRO A 579 -2.02 4.19 -0.82
CA PRO A 579 -1.31 3.76 0.38
C PRO A 579 0.01 4.53 0.64
N PHE A 580 0.65 5.06 -0.40
CA PHE A 580 1.92 5.79 -0.28
C PHE A 580 1.79 7.26 -0.59
N GLY A 581 1.03 7.60 -1.63
CA GLY A 581 0.89 8.99 -2.07
C GLY A 581 2.16 9.57 -2.71
N LEU A 582 3.08 8.75 -3.24
CA LEU A 582 4.30 9.27 -3.86
C LEU A 582 4.01 10.29 -4.97
N THR A 583 3.00 10.04 -5.80
CA THR A 583 2.59 10.98 -6.84
C THR A 583 1.96 12.27 -6.28
N LEU A 584 1.42 12.22 -5.05
CA LEU A 584 0.93 13.40 -4.35
C LEU A 584 2.09 14.23 -3.81
N ILE A 585 3.08 13.59 -3.19
CA ILE A 585 4.30 14.27 -2.73
C ILE A 585 5.00 14.90 -3.94
N GLU A 586 5.12 14.17 -5.06
CA GLU A 586 5.66 14.68 -6.32
C GLU A 586 4.88 15.90 -6.83
N ALA A 587 3.56 15.81 -6.98
CA ALA A 587 2.76 16.93 -7.44
C ALA A 587 2.90 18.17 -6.54
N ALA A 588 2.87 17.96 -5.21
CA ALA A 588 3.04 19.04 -4.24
C ALA A 588 4.41 19.72 -4.37
N ALA A 589 5.47 18.96 -4.61
CA ALA A 589 6.82 19.50 -4.76
C ALA A 589 6.97 20.37 -6.02
N TYR A 590 6.17 20.14 -7.07
CA TYR A 590 6.09 21.01 -8.25
C TYR A 590 5.05 22.14 -8.10
N GLY A 591 4.51 22.36 -6.89
CA GLY A 591 3.58 23.46 -6.61
C GLY A 591 2.18 23.26 -7.19
N LEU A 592 1.80 22.03 -7.57
CA LEU A 592 0.46 21.76 -8.09
C LEU A 592 -0.57 21.73 -6.96
N PRO A 593 -1.69 22.46 -7.08
CA PRO A 593 -2.87 22.18 -6.29
C PRO A 593 -3.31 20.72 -6.50
N MET A 594 -3.75 20.05 -5.43
CA MET A 594 -4.09 18.63 -5.48
C MET A 594 -5.52 18.35 -5.05
N VAL A 595 -6.19 17.45 -5.76
CA VAL A 595 -7.44 16.82 -5.34
C VAL A 595 -7.19 15.32 -5.22
N ALA A 596 -7.09 14.83 -3.99
CA ALA A 596 -6.83 13.42 -3.70
C ALA A 596 -8.07 12.76 -3.07
N THR A 597 -8.19 11.44 -3.25
CA THR A 597 -9.16 10.64 -2.50
C THR A 597 -9.03 10.89 -0.99
N LYS A 598 -10.15 10.87 -0.25
CA LYS A 598 -10.12 10.97 1.22
C LYS A 598 -9.37 9.80 1.87
N MET A 599 -9.24 8.69 1.13
CA MET A 599 -8.45 7.52 1.50
C MET A 599 -7.00 7.62 0.98
N ALA A 600 -6.55 8.83 0.63
CA ALA A 600 -5.16 9.13 0.35
C ALA A 600 -4.51 9.57 1.63
N VAL A 601 -3.32 9.03 1.86
CA VAL A 601 -2.64 9.25 3.12
C VAL A 601 -1.48 10.22 2.91
N LEU A 602 -1.78 11.50 3.11
CA LEU A 602 -0.79 12.55 3.38
C LEU A 602 -0.97 13.04 4.81
#